data_AF-A0ABD0SI33-F1
#
_entry.id   AF-A0ABD0SI33-F1
#
_cell.length_a   1.000
_cell.length_b   1.000
_cell.length_c   1.000
_cell.angle_alpha   90.00
_cell.angle_beta   90.00
_cell.angle_gamma   90.00
#
_symmetry.space_group_name_H-M   'P 1'
#
loop_
_entity.id
_entity.type
_entity.pdbx_description
1 polymer ?
#
loop_
_entity_poly.entity_id
_entity_poly.type
_entity_poly.pdbx_seq_one_letter_code
_entity_poly.pdbx_strand_id
1 'polypeptide(L)'
;MLSSSLALLASWMDNNGLNISPSKSAVVVFSRMRLPPSVQLLYDNRLIPVVSEFKFLGVILDSKLTGVPHCNYVVKRCEPLINMLRCLSGVWWGSHPYSMKLLYNALIRNILDYGSFLLEPGNVTAFRKLDSIQSRALRLISGAMKSSPINALQVENGEPPLHLRRQFMSDKFLFRTLQFKKHPLLSKLKSLSELSTTSPYWAHKSLPCLVISYHKYLSLSSPTHQSNRLPLFNYSFESLIISPTIHFNLIDKLDTNANIHMKFIIDDQFNDFHHLYSDASKHSPSECVGIGVYHSQYDIVQKIKLPPESSVFTGECYGILKALEYIRLYKLKKAVIFSDSLSALQALKKIPFQIKSHFPVIFEIRNIVHECTLNGYLIHFAWIPGHSGIVGNEVSDRLANEAVYCGDMFPYKNFTQDLISLPKTYLKNAWESKWEESSKIKGRYYSVIQPCIPLKPWFFKIKLGKTVTSILIRMRLGHVCTPVHLAKLHIINNPICECGVDDGDLNHIFFSCPLLDHCSFLQNLVSHHVPLPTSIICLLYSNDRTIYKVLSSFIIINNIKI
;
A
#
# COMPACT_ATOMS: atom_id res chain seq x y z
N MET A 1 -43.61 -8.39 -14.40
CA MET A 1 -42.47 -7.52 -14.01
C MET A 1 -41.12 -8.06 -14.51
N LEU A 2 -40.66 -9.26 -14.14
CA LEU A 2 -39.32 -9.72 -14.57
C LEU A 2 -39.22 -9.91 -16.09
N SER A 3 -40.20 -10.56 -16.73
CA SER A 3 -40.22 -10.75 -18.19
C SER A 3 -40.31 -9.42 -18.95
N SER A 4 -41.08 -8.46 -18.45
CA SER A 4 -41.17 -7.11 -19.02
C SER A 4 -39.86 -6.33 -18.89
N SER A 5 -39.18 -6.43 -17.76
CA SER A 5 -37.84 -5.82 -17.58
C SER A 5 -36.80 -6.47 -18.49
N LEU A 6 -36.87 -7.78 -18.71
CA LEU A 6 -35.99 -8.49 -19.65
C LEU A 6 -36.25 -8.06 -21.09
N ALA A 7 -37.50 -7.84 -21.49
CA ALA A 7 -37.85 -7.33 -22.81
C ALA A 7 -37.35 -5.89 -23.02
N LEU A 8 -37.47 -5.02 -22.01
CA LEU A 8 -36.91 -3.66 -22.05
C LEU A 8 -35.38 -3.68 -22.17
N LEU A 9 -34.71 -4.56 -21.40
CA LEU A 9 -33.27 -4.74 -21.48
C LEU A 9 -32.86 -5.24 -22.88
N ALA A 10 -33.59 -6.19 -23.43
CA ALA A 10 -33.36 -6.72 -24.77
C ALA A 10 -33.44 -5.62 -25.83
N SER A 11 -34.53 -4.85 -25.84
CA SER A 11 -34.70 -3.73 -26.76
C SER A 11 -33.58 -2.70 -26.62
N TRP A 12 -33.15 -2.40 -25.39
CA TRP A 12 -32.01 -1.52 -25.17
C TRP A 12 -30.71 -2.11 -25.72
N MET A 13 -30.45 -3.40 -25.50
CA MET A 13 -29.26 -4.08 -26.01
C MET A 13 -29.24 -4.10 -27.54
N ASP A 14 -30.37 -4.44 -28.17
CA ASP A 14 -30.52 -4.48 -29.63
C ASP A 14 -30.27 -3.09 -30.23
N ASN A 15 -30.83 -2.03 -29.62
CA ASN A 15 -30.58 -0.64 -30.02
C ASN A 15 -29.11 -0.19 -29.89
N ASN A 16 -28.31 -0.91 -29.10
CA ASN A 16 -26.87 -0.67 -28.92
C ASN A 16 -26.01 -1.72 -29.65
N GLY A 17 -26.59 -2.56 -30.51
CA GLY A 17 -25.87 -3.59 -31.26
C GLY A 17 -25.36 -4.76 -30.41
N LEU A 18 -26.01 -5.04 -29.27
CA LEU A 18 -25.67 -6.12 -28.36
C LEU A 18 -26.80 -7.16 -28.32
N ASN A 19 -26.46 -8.45 -28.24
CA ASN A 19 -27.44 -9.53 -28.14
C ASN A 19 -27.32 -10.30 -26.82
N ILE A 20 -28.45 -10.73 -26.26
CA ILE A 20 -28.48 -11.63 -25.10
C ILE A 20 -28.28 -13.07 -25.59
N SER A 21 -27.42 -13.82 -24.90
CA SER A 21 -27.17 -15.24 -25.19
C SER A 21 -27.83 -16.10 -24.12
N PRO A 22 -29.00 -16.73 -24.37
CA PRO A 22 -29.69 -17.57 -23.38
C PRO A 22 -28.81 -18.66 -22.76
N SER A 23 -27.94 -19.27 -23.56
CA SER A 23 -27.00 -20.32 -23.12
C SER A 23 -25.91 -19.84 -22.16
N LYS A 24 -25.66 -18.53 -22.09
CA LYS A 24 -24.70 -17.89 -21.19
C LYS A 24 -25.38 -17.10 -20.07
N SER A 25 -26.71 -17.04 -20.09
CA SER A 25 -27.52 -16.38 -19.07
C SER A 25 -28.03 -17.40 -18.06
N ALA A 26 -28.22 -16.95 -16.83
CA ALA A 26 -28.82 -17.76 -15.79
C ALA A 26 -29.65 -16.89 -14.85
N VAL A 27 -30.65 -17.49 -14.22
CA VAL A 27 -31.47 -16.86 -13.18
C VAL A 27 -31.03 -17.40 -11.83
N VAL A 28 -30.66 -16.51 -10.91
CA VAL A 28 -30.37 -16.86 -9.52
C VAL A 28 -31.39 -16.19 -8.63
N VAL A 29 -32.16 -16.99 -7.87
CA VAL A 29 -33.13 -16.47 -6.90
C VAL A 29 -32.45 -16.34 -5.55
N PHE A 30 -32.20 -15.11 -5.10
CA PHE A 30 -31.63 -14.86 -3.79
C PHE A 30 -32.70 -14.94 -2.70
N SER A 31 -32.64 -15.96 -1.85
CA SER A 31 -33.61 -16.14 -0.77
C SER A 31 -33.04 -16.96 0.39
N ARG A 32 -33.55 -16.68 1.59
CA ARG A 32 -33.32 -17.50 2.79
C ARG A 32 -34.46 -18.48 3.06
N MET A 33 -35.53 -18.43 2.26
CA MET A 33 -36.63 -19.38 2.37
C MET A 33 -36.14 -20.79 2.05
N ARG A 34 -36.73 -21.80 2.71
CA ARG A 34 -36.46 -23.20 2.39
C ARG A 34 -36.90 -23.56 0.96
N LEU A 35 -38.03 -23.00 0.54
CA LEU A 35 -38.62 -23.15 -0.78
C LEU A 35 -38.79 -21.75 -1.38
N PRO A 36 -37.83 -21.25 -2.18
CA PRO A 36 -38.01 -20.00 -2.90
C PRO A 36 -39.10 -20.14 -3.98
N PRO A 37 -39.75 -19.03 -4.38
CA PRO A 37 -40.76 -19.07 -5.44
C PRO A 37 -40.15 -19.55 -6.76
N SER A 38 -40.93 -20.34 -7.52
CA SER A 38 -40.55 -20.76 -8.86
C SER A 38 -40.51 -19.55 -9.79
N VAL A 39 -39.41 -19.41 -10.54
CA VAL A 39 -39.23 -18.33 -11.51
C VAL A 39 -38.98 -18.97 -12.87
N GLN A 40 -39.79 -18.62 -13.86
CA GLN A 40 -39.59 -19.01 -15.24
C GLN A 40 -39.39 -17.75 -16.07
N LEU A 41 -38.23 -17.67 -16.72
CA LEU A 41 -37.87 -16.54 -17.58
C LEU A 41 -37.54 -17.05 -18.98
N LEU A 42 -38.28 -16.54 -19.96
CA LEU A 42 -38.13 -16.85 -21.36
C LEU A 42 -37.49 -15.65 -22.06
N TYR A 43 -36.51 -15.89 -22.92
CA TYR A 43 -35.98 -14.93 -23.87
C TYR A 43 -35.92 -15.58 -25.24
N ASP A 44 -36.53 -14.96 -26.24
CA ASP A 44 -36.62 -15.49 -27.60
C ASP A 44 -37.13 -16.95 -27.63
N ASN A 45 -38.23 -17.21 -26.91
CA ASN A 45 -38.84 -18.52 -26.70
C ASN A 45 -37.92 -19.60 -26.08
N ARG A 46 -36.74 -19.23 -25.54
CA ARG A 46 -35.84 -20.13 -24.83
C ARG A 46 -35.88 -19.88 -23.34
N LEU A 47 -35.98 -20.96 -22.58
CA LEU A 47 -35.95 -20.90 -21.12
C LEU A 47 -34.52 -20.59 -20.64
N ILE A 48 -34.38 -19.54 -19.83
CA ILE A 48 -33.13 -19.25 -19.14
C ILE A 48 -33.07 -20.15 -17.90
N PRO A 49 -31.98 -20.93 -17.70
CA PRO A 49 -31.89 -21.87 -16.60
C PRO A 49 -31.87 -21.16 -15.25
N VAL A 50 -32.66 -21.68 -14.30
CA VAL A 50 -32.59 -21.28 -12.89
C VAL A 50 -31.50 -22.12 -12.20
N VAL A 51 -30.52 -21.44 -11.62
CA VAL A 51 -29.36 -22.09 -11.00
C VAL A 51 -29.21 -21.62 -9.55
N SER A 52 -28.60 -22.47 -8.71
CA SER A 52 -28.32 -22.14 -7.32
C SER A 52 -27.12 -21.21 -7.12
N GLU A 53 -26.23 -21.12 -8.12
CA GLU A 53 -25.05 -20.27 -8.10
C GLU A 53 -24.66 -19.84 -9.51
N PHE A 54 -24.12 -18.63 -9.65
CA PHE A 54 -23.64 -18.14 -10.94
C PHE A 54 -22.40 -17.27 -10.78
N LYS A 55 -21.47 -17.37 -11.74
CA LYS A 55 -20.24 -16.57 -11.76
C LYS A 55 -20.45 -15.27 -12.53
N PHE A 56 -20.53 -14.16 -11.81
CA PHE A 56 -20.69 -12.82 -12.38
C PHE A 56 -19.41 -12.00 -12.17
N LEU A 57 -18.81 -11.51 -13.27
CA LEU A 57 -17.56 -10.72 -13.24
C LEU A 57 -16.48 -11.34 -12.34
N GLY A 58 -16.30 -12.65 -12.40
CA GLY A 58 -15.28 -13.37 -11.64
C GLY A 58 -15.66 -13.76 -10.20
N VAL A 59 -16.76 -13.25 -9.65
CA VAL A 59 -17.28 -13.60 -8.32
C VAL A 59 -18.43 -14.59 -8.46
N ILE A 60 -18.48 -15.62 -7.59
CA ILE A 60 -19.57 -16.61 -7.61
C ILE A 60 -20.58 -16.20 -6.54
N LEU A 61 -21.81 -15.94 -6.96
CA LEU A 61 -22.91 -15.59 -6.08
C LEU A 61 -23.84 -16.80 -5.97
N ASP A 62 -23.98 -17.34 -4.78
CA ASP A 62 -24.93 -18.41 -4.48
C ASP A 62 -26.27 -17.83 -4.00
N SER A 63 -27.36 -18.58 -4.19
CA SER A 63 -28.74 -18.18 -3.87
C SER A 63 -28.93 -17.76 -2.40
N LYS A 64 -28.06 -18.21 -1.50
CA LYS A 64 -28.07 -17.86 -0.07
C LYS A 64 -27.03 -16.80 0.31
N LEU A 65 -26.23 -16.33 -0.65
CA LEU A 65 -25.12 -15.40 -0.47
C LEU A 65 -24.16 -15.83 0.66
N THR A 66 -23.89 -17.13 0.75
CA THR A 66 -22.99 -17.69 1.78
C THR A 66 -21.51 -17.44 1.47
N GLY A 67 -21.18 -17.25 0.18
CA GLY A 67 -19.81 -17.13 -0.31
C GLY A 67 -19.01 -18.43 -0.29
N VAL A 68 -19.61 -19.55 0.14
CA VAL A 68 -18.95 -20.86 0.22
C VAL A 68 -18.48 -21.35 -1.16
N PRO A 69 -19.32 -21.31 -2.22
CA PRO A 69 -18.88 -21.74 -3.55
C PRO A 69 -17.74 -20.90 -4.09
N HIS A 70 -17.79 -19.58 -3.87
CA HIS A 70 -16.70 -18.70 -4.28
C HIS A 70 -15.40 -19.00 -3.55
N CYS A 71 -15.44 -19.19 -2.22
CA CYS A 71 -14.24 -19.55 -1.45
C CYS A 71 -13.64 -20.89 -1.93
N ASN A 72 -14.47 -21.91 -2.19
CA ASN A 72 -14.00 -23.19 -2.71
C ASN A 72 -13.38 -23.04 -4.11
N TYR A 73 -13.98 -22.22 -4.98
CA TYR A 73 -13.43 -21.87 -6.28
C TYR A 73 -12.07 -21.17 -6.17
N VAL A 74 -11.95 -20.18 -5.29
CA VAL A 74 -10.69 -19.47 -5.01
C VAL A 74 -9.61 -20.44 -4.50
N VAL A 75 -9.94 -21.31 -3.55
CA VAL A 75 -9.04 -22.36 -3.05
C VAL A 75 -8.55 -23.23 -4.21
N LYS A 76 -9.48 -23.77 -5.02
CA LYS A 76 -9.15 -24.62 -6.17
C LYS A 76 -8.23 -23.93 -7.16
N ARG A 77 -8.38 -22.62 -7.37
CA ARG A 77 -7.47 -21.82 -8.24
C ARG A 77 -6.10 -21.60 -7.64
N CYS A 78 -6.00 -21.49 -6.31
CA CYS A 78 -4.73 -21.30 -5.62
C CYS A 78 -3.92 -22.60 -5.49
N GLU A 79 -4.55 -23.78 -5.44
CA GLU A 79 -3.86 -25.06 -5.21
C GLU A 79 -2.73 -25.35 -6.22
N PRO A 80 -2.91 -25.24 -7.56
CA PRO A 80 -1.82 -25.43 -8.51
C PRO A 80 -0.65 -24.46 -8.30
N LEU A 81 -0.93 -23.24 -7.87
CA LEU A 81 0.09 -22.22 -7.60
C LEU A 81 0.84 -22.49 -6.31
N ILE A 82 0.17 -23.03 -5.29
CA ILE A 82 0.83 -23.54 -4.08
C ILE A 82 1.75 -24.71 -4.43
N ASN A 83 1.32 -25.60 -5.33
CA ASN A 83 2.17 -26.70 -5.80
C ASN A 83 3.38 -26.16 -6.58
N MET A 84 3.20 -25.14 -7.42
CA MET A 84 4.31 -24.46 -8.08
C MET A 84 5.29 -23.85 -7.08
N LEU A 85 4.81 -23.14 -6.04
CA LEU A 85 5.69 -22.65 -4.98
C LEU A 85 6.45 -23.81 -4.32
N ARG A 86 5.77 -24.95 -4.06
CA ARG A 86 6.41 -26.14 -3.51
C ARG A 86 7.51 -26.70 -4.42
N CYS A 87 7.32 -26.71 -5.74
CA CYS A 87 8.35 -27.14 -6.70
C CYS A 87 9.57 -26.21 -6.70
N LEU A 88 9.37 -24.91 -6.44
CA LEU A 88 10.46 -23.91 -6.40
C LEU A 88 11.17 -23.81 -5.04
N SER A 89 10.67 -24.51 -4.02
CA SER A 89 11.23 -24.47 -2.67
C SER A 89 11.24 -25.84 -2.01
N GLY A 90 12.44 -26.33 -1.69
CA GLY A 90 12.65 -27.37 -0.71
C GLY A 90 12.88 -26.80 0.69
N VAL A 91 13.11 -27.70 1.65
CA VAL A 91 13.50 -27.33 3.02
C VAL A 91 14.91 -26.73 3.06
N TRP A 92 15.83 -27.26 2.24
CA TRP A 92 17.27 -26.94 2.23
C TRP A 92 17.78 -26.45 0.86
N TRP A 93 16.90 -26.26 -0.12
CA TRP A 93 17.25 -25.84 -1.47
C TRP A 93 16.13 -25.01 -2.09
N GLY A 94 16.43 -24.37 -3.22
CA GLY A 94 15.43 -23.65 -4.02
C GLY A 94 15.52 -22.14 -3.89
N SER A 95 14.44 -21.47 -4.26
CA SER A 95 14.39 -20.03 -4.44
C SER A 95 14.42 -19.27 -3.11
N HIS A 96 15.18 -18.17 -3.07
CA HIS A 96 15.27 -17.29 -1.91
C HIS A 96 13.87 -16.80 -1.47
N PRO A 97 13.58 -16.64 -0.16
CA PRO A 97 12.27 -16.23 0.34
C PRO A 97 11.76 -14.92 -0.28
N TYR A 98 12.66 -13.98 -0.59
CA TYR A 98 12.33 -12.75 -1.31
C TYR A 98 11.65 -13.03 -2.67
N SER A 99 12.24 -13.89 -3.51
CA SER A 99 11.71 -14.24 -4.84
C SER A 99 10.40 -15.01 -4.72
N MET A 100 10.33 -15.96 -3.79
CA MET A 100 9.11 -16.71 -3.47
C MET A 100 7.96 -15.79 -3.04
N LYS A 101 8.27 -14.77 -2.24
CA LYS A 101 7.33 -13.75 -1.80
C LYS A 101 6.78 -12.92 -2.96
N LEU A 102 7.63 -12.57 -3.93
CA LEU A 102 7.22 -11.86 -5.14
C LEU A 102 6.24 -12.70 -5.96
N LEU A 103 6.54 -13.99 -6.17
CA LEU A 103 5.65 -14.92 -6.88
C LEU A 103 4.30 -15.06 -6.18
N TYR A 104 4.30 -15.27 -4.86
CA TYR A 104 3.06 -15.30 -4.09
C TYR A 104 2.23 -14.02 -4.24
N ASN A 105 2.88 -12.84 -4.16
CA ASN A 105 2.21 -11.55 -4.29
C ASN A 105 1.58 -11.36 -5.68
N ALA A 106 2.26 -11.84 -6.72
CA ALA A 106 1.83 -11.70 -8.10
C ALA A 106 0.76 -12.72 -8.52
N LEU A 107 0.80 -13.95 -7.99
CA LEU A 107 0.01 -15.07 -8.50
C LEU A 107 -1.07 -15.58 -7.55
N ILE A 108 -0.84 -15.56 -6.23
CA ILE A 108 -1.76 -16.14 -5.25
C ILE A 108 -2.55 -15.04 -4.53
N ARG A 109 -1.85 -14.02 -4.04
CA ARG A 109 -2.46 -12.93 -3.26
C ARG A 109 -3.46 -12.14 -4.08
N ASN A 110 -3.20 -11.90 -5.36
CA ASN A 110 -4.14 -11.25 -6.27
C ASN A 110 -5.45 -12.04 -6.43
N ILE A 111 -5.39 -13.38 -6.46
CA ILE A 111 -6.57 -14.25 -6.51
C ILE A 111 -7.35 -14.17 -5.20
N LEU A 112 -6.65 -14.19 -4.05
CA LEU A 112 -7.27 -14.03 -2.72
C LEU A 112 -7.91 -12.65 -2.52
N ASP A 113 -7.37 -11.61 -3.15
CA ASP A 113 -7.85 -10.24 -3.03
C ASP A 113 -9.05 -9.93 -3.94
N TYR A 114 -9.20 -10.64 -5.05
CA TYR A 114 -10.18 -10.29 -6.08
C TYR A 114 -11.61 -10.45 -5.57
N GLY A 115 -12.33 -9.32 -5.42
CA GLY A 115 -13.72 -9.29 -4.97
C GLY A 115 -13.98 -9.79 -3.54
N SER A 116 -12.93 -10.11 -2.78
CA SER A 116 -13.09 -10.84 -1.51
C SER A 116 -13.75 -10.02 -0.40
N PHE A 117 -13.60 -8.69 -0.43
CA PHE A 117 -14.28 -7.78 0.51
C PHE A 117 -15.80 -7.71 0.29
N LEU A 118 -16.32 -8.13 -0.87
CA LEU A 118 -17.76 -8.16 -1.15
C LEU A 118 -18.48 -9.32 -0.43
N LEU A 119 -17.72 -10.34 -0.03
CA LEU A 119 -18.24 -11.55 0.60
C LEU A 119 -18.21 -11.50 2.13
N GLU A 120 -17.68 -10.41 2.70
CA GLU A 120 -17.57 -10.23 4.15
C GLU A 120 -18.70 -9.32 4.66
N PRO A 121 -19.47 -9.73 5.68
CA PRO A 121 -19.37 -10.98 6.44
C PRO A 121 -19.89 -12.19 5.67
N GLY A 122 -19.28 -13.34 5.92
CA GLY A 122 -19.57 -14.60 5.22
C GLY A 122 -19.31 -15.82 6.08
N ASN A 123 -19.33 -17.00 5.48
CA ASN A 123 -19.14 -18.26 6.21
C ASN A 123 -17.71 -18.36 6.79
N VAL A 124 -17.60 -18.39 8.12
CA VAL A 124 -16.32 -18.44 8.85
C VAL A 124 -15.48 -19.65 8.46
N THR A 125 -16.10 -20.83 8.32
CA THR A 125 -15.39 -22.07 7.93
C THR A 125 -14.84 -21.96 6.51
N ALA A 126 -15.57 -21.34 5.59
CA ALA A 126 -15.09 -21.09 4.24
C ALA A 126 -13.91 -20.10 4.22
N PHE A 127 -13.97 -19.02 5.00
CA PHE A 127 -12.85 -18.08 5.12
C PHE A 127 -11.60 -18.70 5.75
N ARG A 128 -11.75 -19.61 6.73
CA ARG A 128 -10.62 -20.37 7.29
C ARG A 128 -9.88 -21.20 6.24
N LYS A 129 -10.56 -21.66 5.17
CA LYS A 129 -9.88 -22.34 4.05
C LYS A 129 -8.96 -21.38 3.29
N LEU A 130 -9.36 -20.11 3.14
CA LEU A 130 -8.50 -19.07 2.52
C LEU A 130 -7.30 -18.74 3.42
N ASP A 131 -7.51 -18.63 4.73
CA ASP A 131 -6.43 -18.43 5.70
C ASP A 131 -5.43 -19.61 5.68
N SER A 132 -5.91 -20.83 5.45
CA SER A 132 -5.06 -22.01 5.24
C SER A 132 -4.20 -21.90 3.98
N ILE A 133 -4.73 -21.39 2.87
CA ILE A 133 -3.94 -21.12 1.65
C ILE A 133 -2.83 -20.09 1.94
N GLN A 134 -3.16 -18.97 2.60
CA GLN A 134 -2.16 -17.96 2.96
C GLN A 134 -1.06 -18.59 3.83
N SER A 135 -1.43 -19.23 4.95
CA SER A 135 -0.45 -19.80 5.88
C SER A 135 0.43 -20.88 5.24
N ARG A 136 -0.13 -21.76 4.38
CA ARG A 136 0.65 -22.73 3.60
C ARG A 136 1.67 -22.05 2.68
N ALA A 137 1.27 -21.00 1.97
CA ALA A 137 2.18 -20.25 1.11
C ALA A 137 3.31 -19.60 1.91
N LEU A 138 2.97 -18.94 3.03
CA LEU A 138 3.96 -18.28 3.87
C LEU A 138 4.98 -19.26 4.46
N ARG A 139 4.56 -20.48 4.83
CA ARG A 139 5.50 -21.53 5.30
C ARG A 139 6.45 -21.99 4.19
N LEU A 140 5.98 -22.12 2.94
CA LEU A 140 6.83 -22.47 1.80
C LEU A 140 7.86 -21.36 1.53
N ILE A 141 7.42 -20.10 1.55
CA ILE A 141 8.29 -18.93 1.37
C ILE A 141 9.40 -18.92 2.42
N SER A 142 9.04 -19.01 3.69
CA SER A 142 9.99 -18.90 4.80
C SER A 142 10.78 -20.19 5.07
N GLY A 143 10.30 -21.35 4.62
CA GLY A 143 10.80 -22.65 5.08
C GLY A 143 10.48 -22.93 6.55
N ALA A 144 9.45 -22.27 7.11
CA ALA A 144 9.04 -22.44 8.51
C ALA A 144 8.42 -23.81 8.79
N MET A 145 8.59 -24.30 10.02
CA MET A 145 8.01 -25.55 10.48
C MET A 145 6.47 -25.50 10.50
N LYS A 146 5.79 -26.66 10.44
CA LYS A 146 4.32 -26.72 10.55
C LYS A 146 3.81 -26.17 11.89
N SER A 147 4.60 -26.33 12.95
CA SER A 147 4.29 -25.88 14.31
C SER A 147 4.37 -24.35 14.49
N SER A 148 5.01 -23.61 13.58
CA SER A 148 5.20 -22.16 13.76
C SER A 148 3.86 -21.41 13.84
N PRO A 149 3.69 -20.45 14.76
CA PRO A 149 2.45 -19.68 14.92
C PRO A 149 2.10 -18.87 13.66
N ILE A 150 0.82 -18.88 13.26
CA ILE A 150 0.36 -18.21 12.03
C ILE A 150 0.51 -16.68 12.13
N ASN A 151 0.22 -16.10 13.30
CA ASN A 151 0.36 -14.67 13.54
C ASN A 151 1.83 -14.22 13.42
N ALA A 152 2.77 -14.95 14.03
CA ALA A 152 4.20 -14.68 13.87
C ALA A 152 4.66 -14.84 12.41
N LEU A 153 4.18 -15.88 11.72
CA LEU A 153 4.48 -16.13 10.31
C LEU A 153 4.01 -15.01 9.38
N GLN A 154 2.85 -14.42 9.67
CA GLN A 154 2.30 -13.26 8.96
C GLN A 154 3.23 -12.04 9.12
N VAL A 155 3.66 -11.74 10.35
CA VAL A 155 4.57 -10.61 10.63
C VAL A 155 5.94 -10.83 9.99
N GLU A 156 6.52 -12.02 10.13
CA GLU A 156 7.84 -12.37 9.59
C GLU A 156 7.90 -12.26 8.06
N ASN A 157 6.79 -12.56 7.38
CA ASN A 157 6.69 -12.42 5.93
C ASN A 157 6.16 -11.06 5.46
N GLY A 158 5.84 -10.13 6.39
CA GLY A 158 5.25 -8.84 6.06
C GLY A 158 3.89 -8.96 5.35
N GLU A 159 3.08 -9.96 5.72
CA GLU A 159 1.74 -10.19 5.15
C GLU A 159 0.64 -10.11 6.20
N PRO A 160 -0.31 -9.17 6.07
CA PRO A 160 -1.40 -9.04 7.02
C PRO A 160 -2.37 -10.22 6.94
N PRO A 161 -3.09 -10.51 8.03
CA PRO A 161 -4.27 -11.38 8.01
C PRO A 161 -5.26 -11.01 6.89
N LEU A 162 -5.89 -12.01 6.27
CA LEU A 162 -6.76 -11.78 5.11
C LEU A 162 -7.97 -10.88 5.41
N HIS A 163 -8.57 -10.93 6.60
CA HIS A 163 -9.68 -10.05 6.96
C HIS A 163 -9.27 -8.57 7.02
N LEU A 164 -8.11 -8.25 7.61
CA LEU A 164 -7.57 -6.87 7.58
C LEU A 164 -7.27 -6.43 6.15
N ARG A 165 -6.76 -7.37 5.33
CA ARG A 165 -6.50 -7.13 3.91
C ARG A 165 -7.77 -6.86 3.11
N ARG A 166 -8.87 -7.58 3.37
CA ARG A 166 -10.19 -7.34 2.76
C ARG A 166 -10.73 -5.96 3.13
N GLN A 167 -10.65 -5.59 4.41
CA GLN A 167 -11.02 -4.23 4.84
C GLN A 167 -10.18 -3.16 4.12
N PHE A 168 -8.86 -3.35 4.01
CA PHE A 168 -7.98 -2.45 3.25
C PHE A 168 -8.37 -2.32 1.78
N MET A 169 -8.76 -3.42 1.13
CA MET A 169 -9.21 -3.40 -0.26
C MET A 169 -10.56 -2.70 -0.43
N SER A 170 -11.48 -2.90 0.53
CA SER A 170 -12.76 -2.18 0.62
C SER A 170 -12.54 -0.67 0.75
N ASP A 171 -11.67 -0.25 1.66
CA ASP A 171 -11.34 1.16 1.89
C ASP A 171 -10.81 1.83 0.60
N LYS A 172 -9.90 1.15 -0.11
CA LYS A 172 -9.40 1.63 -1.42
C LYS A 172 -10.47 1.68 -2.50
N PHE A 173 -11.37 0.71 -2.52
CA PHE A 173 -12.47 0.67 -3.48
C PHE A 173 -13.44 1.83 -3.26
N LEU A 174 -13.74 2.15 -2.00
CA LEU A 174 -14.59 3.30 -1.66
C LEU A 174 -13.97 4.61 -2.14
N PHE A 175 -12.67 4.86 -1.92
CA PHE A 175 -12.04 6.10 -2.41
C PHE A 175 -12.12 6.25 -3.93
N ARG A 176 -11.92 5.17 -4.68
CA ARG A 176 -12.14 5.18 -6.14
C ARG A 176 -13.58 5.51 -6.51
N THR A 177 -14.53 5.06 -5.72
CA THR A 177 -15.96 5.33 -5.91
C THR A 177 -16.29 6.80 -5.61
N LEU A 178 -15.71 7.36 -4.54
CA LEU A 178 -15.93 8.75 -4.11
C LEU A 178 -15.40 9.77 -5.13
N GLN A 179 -14.47 9.38 -6.01
CA GLN A 179 -13.99 10.22 -7.11
C GLN A 179 -15.09 10.63 -8.10
N PHE A 180 -16.18 9.87 -8.19
CA PHE A 180 -17.23 10.07 -9.18
C PHE A 180 -18.47 10.73 -8.59
N LYS A 181 -18.88 11.87 -9.15
CA LYS A 181 -19.99 12.69 -8.63
C LYS A 181 -21.34 11.93 -8.61
N LYS A 182 -21.59 11.07 -9.61
CA LYS A 182 -22.85 10.35 -9.78
C LYS A 182 -22.66 8.83 -9.76
N HIS A 183 -21.92 8.31 -8.80
CA HIS A 183 -21.74 6.86 -8.69
C HIS A 183 -22.97 6.19 -8.03
N PRO A 184 -23.64 5.22 -8.68
CA PRO A 184 -24.89 4.62 -8.19
C PRO A 184 -24.74 3.83 -6.87
N LEU A 185 -23.51 3.46 -6.52
CA LEU A 185 -23.23 2.79 -5.25
C LEU A 185 -23.36 3.72 -4.03
N LEU A 186 -23.07 5.03 -4.16
CA LEU A 186 -23.02 5.91 -2.99
C LEU A 186 -24.39 6.10 -2.33
N SER A 187 -25.45 6.25 -3.13
CA SER A 187 -26.83 6.29 -2.63
C SER A 187 -27.22 4.98 -1.95
N LYS A 188 -26.85 3.83 -2.54
CA LYS A 188 -27.09 2.51 -1.94
C LYS A 188 -26.33 2.33 -0.63
N LEU A 189 -25.08 2.79 -0.54
CA LEU A 189 -24.29 2.72 0.69
C LEU A 189 -24.88 3.59 1.79
N LYS A 190 -25.41 4.78 1.45
CA LYS A 190 -26.13 5.62 2.40
C LYS A 190 -27.35 4.89 2.96
N SER A 191 -28.21 4.33 2.10
CA SER A 191 -29.38 3.56 2.55
C SER A 191 -29.00 2.32 3.35
N LEU A 192 -27.94 1.60 2.94
CA LEU A 192 -27.45 0.42 3.68
C LEU A 192 -26.87 0.81 5.04
N SER A 193 -26.19 1.95 5.13
CA SER A 193 -25.66 2.51 6.38
C SER A 193 -26.80 2.80 7.36
N GLU A 194 -27.86 3.47 6.90
CA GLU A 194 -29.06 3.76 7.70
C GLU A 194 -29.80 2.48 8.13
N LEU A 195 -29.93 1.49 7.24
CA LEU A 195 -30.52 0.20 7.57
C LEU A 195 -29.67 -0.59 8.57
N SER A 196 -28.35 -0.45 8.50
CA SER A 196 -27.43 -1.17 9.39
C SER A 196 -27.51 -0.69 10.84
N THR A 197 -27.89 0.57 11.07
CA THR A 197 -28.04 1.14 12.41
C THR A 197 -29.46 0.96 12.97
N THR A 198 -30.48 0.94 12.11
CA THR A 198 -31.90 0.88 12.53
C THR A 198 -32.45 -0.54 12.64
N SER A 199 -31.92 -1.51 11.89
CA SER A 199 -32.47 -2.86 11.86
C SER A 199 -31.96 -3.74 13.01
N PRO A 200 -32.85 -4.39 13.79
CA PRO A 200 -32.46 -5.35 14.83
C PRO A 200 -31.63 -6.52 14.30
N TYR A 201 -31.76 -6.84 13.01
CA TYR A 201 -31.00 -7.90 12.35
C TYR A 201 -29.48 -7.68 12.43
N TRP A 202 -29.03 -6.42 12.39
CA TRP A 202 -27.61 -6.05 12.39
C TRP A 202 -27.03 -5.83 13.79
N ALA A 203 -27.85 -5.76 14.84
CA ALA A 203 -27.41 -5.49 16.21
C ALA A 203 -26.35 -6.49 16.74
N HIS A 204 -26.39 -7.73 16.25
CA HIS A 204 -25.49 -8.81 16.68
C HIS A 204 -24.65 -9.39 15.52
N LYS A 205 -24.53 -8.66 14.41
CA LYS A 205 -23.79 -9.13 13.23
C LYS A 205 -22.68 -8.16 12.88
N SER A 206 -21.57 -8.70 12.39
CA SER A 206 -20.52 -7.88 11.81
C SER A 206 -21.04 -7.15 10.57
N LEU A 207 -20.69 -5.88 10.46
CA LEU A 207 -21.05 -5.06 9.31
C LEU A 207 -20.25 -5.49 8.08
N PRO A 208 -20.81 -5.35 6.87
CA PRO A 208 -20.04 -5.54 5.63
C PRO A 208 -18.88 -4.57 5.53
N CYS A 209 -17.75 -5.02 4.95
CA CYS A 209 -16.54 -4.20 4.83
C CYS A 209 -16.80 -2.84 4.18
N LEU A 210 -17.66 -2.78 3.15
CA LEU A 210 -18.02 -1.53 2.47
C LEU A 210 -18.79 -0.56 3.36
N VAL A 211 -19.65 -1.07 4.25
CA VAL A 211 -20.39 -0.24 5.20
C VAL A 211 -19.42 0.29 6.26
N ILE A 212 -18.51 -0.55 6.75
CA ILE A 212 -17.43 -0.13 7.67
C ILE A 212 -16.56 0.95 7.02
N SER A 213 -16.14 0.76 5.76
CA SER A 213 -15.39 1.77 5.01
C SER A 213 -16.20 3.07 4.89
N TYR A 214 -17.48 2.97 4.55
CA TYR A 214 -18.36 4.13 4.40
C TYR A 214 -18.49 4.90 5.70
N HIS A 215 -18.75 4.23 6.83
CA HIS A 215 -18.79 4.86 8.16
C HIS A 215 -17.46 5.52 8.52
N LYS A 216 -16.34 4.82 8.28
CA LYS A 216 -14.98 5.31 8.61
C LYS A 216 -14.65 6.61 7.87
N TYR A 217 -15.09 6.75 6.63
CA TYR A 217 -14.73 7.88 5.77
C TYR A 217 -15.89 8.85 5.49
N LEU A 218 -17.02 8.69 6.17
CA LEU A 218 -18.14 9.63 6.08
C LEU A 218 -17.78 11.00 6.68
N SER A 219 -16.94 10.99 7.71
CA SER A 219 -16.52 12.18 8.48
C SER A 219 -15.10 12.64 8.14
N LEU A 220 -14.69 12.56 6.87
CA LEU A 220 -13.44 13.18 6.46
C LEU A 220 -13.47 14.68 6.77
N SER A 221 -12.35 15.22 7.25
CA SER A 221 -12.26 16.63 7.66
C SER A 221 -12.54 17.57 6.49
N SER A 222 -12.17 17.15 5.28
CA SER A 222 -12.40 17.88 4.03
C SER A 222 -13.06 16.98 2.97
N PRO A 223 -13.97 17.55 2.15
CA PRO A 223 -14.68 16.81 1.12
C PRO A 223 -13.72 16.23 0.07
N THR A 224 -14.09 15.10 -0.55
CA THR A 224 -13.32 14.50 -1.65
C THR A 224 -13.61 15.23 -2.97
N HIS A 225 -12.60 15.43 -3.80
CA HIS A 225 -12.77 15.96 -5.15
C HIS A 225 -13.56 14.98 -6.02
N GLN A 226 -14.64 15.44 -6.64
CA GLN A 226 -15.52 14.62 -7.48
C GLN A 226 -15.52 15.10 -8.92
N SER A 227 -15.55 14.15 -9.86
CA SER A 227 -15.53 14.38 -11.30
C SER A 227 -16.55 13.49 -12.02
N ASN A 228 -17.00 13.88 -13.21
CA ASN A 228 -17.91 13.05 -14.01
C ASN A 228 -17.15 11.98 -14.82
N ARG A 229 -15.89 12.25 -15.15
CA ARG A 229 -14.96 11.39 -15.89
C ARG A 229 -13.59 11.44 -15.25
N LEU A 230 -12.68 10.53 -15.60
CA LEU A 230 -11.33 10.54 -15.06
C LEU A 230 -10.64 11.89 -15.36
N PRO A 231 -9.91 12.49 -14.41
CA PRO A 231 -9.31 13.82 -14.54
C PRO A 231 -8.46 14.02 -15.79
N LEU A 232 -7.79 12.96 -16.26
CA LEU A 232 -7.02 12.98 -17.52
C LEU A 232 -7.87 13.43 -18.71
N PHE A 233 -9.14 13.04 -18.77
CA PHE A 233 -10.03 13.36 -19.88
C PHE A 233 -10.66 14.76 -19.75
N ASN A 234 -10.39 15.51 -18.68
CA ASN A 234 -10.94 16.86 -18.51
C ASN A 234 -10.21 17.94 -19.29
N TYR A 235 -9.00 17.65 -19.78
CA TYR A 235 -8.12 18.61 -20.44
C TYR A 235 -7.91 18.22 -21.91
N SER A 236 -7.57 19.19 -22.76
CA SER A 236 -7.28 18.93 -24.17
C SER A 236 -5.99 18.12 -24.34
N PHE A 237 -5.84 17.47 -25.49
CA PHE A 237 -4.63 16.67 -25.76
C PHE A 237 -3.38 17.55 -25.79
N GLU A 238 -3.47 18.74 -26.38
CA GLU A 238 -2.40 19.74 -26.51
C GLU A 238 -1.90 20.20 -25.13
N SER A 239 -2.83 20.53 -24.23
CA SER A 239 -2.51 20.85 -22.82
C SER A 239 -1.78 19.69 -22.14
N LEU A 240 -2.11 18.44 -22.46
CA LEU A 240 -1.48 17.28 -21.84
C LEU A 240 -0.12 16.92 -22.44
N ILE A 241 0.18 17.28 -23.70
CA ILE A 241 1.47 16.97 -24.34
C ILE A 241 2.46 18.13 -24.35
N ILE A 242 2.06 19.34 -23.95
CA ILE A 242 2.97 20.48 -23.83
C ILE A 242 4.24 20.10 -23.05
N SER A 243 5.40 20.59 -23.47
CA SER A 243 6.64 20.38 -22.74
C SER A 243 7.02 21.68 -22.04
N PRO A 244 6.70 21.86 -20.74
CA PRO A 244 7.12 23.05 -20.01
C PRO A 244 8.65 23.18 -20.01
N THR A 245 9.15 24.41 -20.08
CA THR A 245 10.58 24.70 -19.95
C THR A 245 10.98 24.54 -18.48
N ILE A 246 11.75 23.49 -18.16
CA ILE A 246 12.18 23.18 -16.79
C ILE A 246 13.70 23.03 -16.73
N HIS A 247 14.34 23.83 -15.88
CA HIS A 247 15.77 23.84 -15.59
C HIS A 247 16.06 23.00 -14.35
N PHE A 248 16.92 21.98 -14.44
CA PHE A 248 17.23 21.09 -13.30
C PHE A 248 18.63 21.27 -12.71
N ASN A 249 19.56 21.87 -13.45
CA ASN A 249 20.97 21.89 -13.10
C ASN A 249 21.48 23.34 -13.01
N LEU A 250 20.74 24.20 -12.31
CA LEU A 250 21.17 25.58 -12.10
C LEU A 250 22.27 25.67 -11.05
N ILE A 251 22.13 24.94 -9.94
CA ILE A 251 23.05 25.00 -8.79
C ILE A 251 23.28 23.59 -8.23
N ASP A 252 24.51 23.31 -7.80
CA ASP A 252 24.84 22.07 -7.08
C ASP A 252 24.34 22.13 -5.63
N LYS A 253 23.78 21.03 -5.14
CA LYS A 253 23.29 20.91 -3.77
C LYS A 253 24.38 21.13 -2.71
N LEU A 254 25.63 20.83 -3.04
CA LEU A 254 26.78 20.96 -2.12
C LEU A 254 27.47 22.33 -2.18
N ASP A 255 26.93 23.27 -2.96
CA ASP A 255 27.51 24.58 -3.14
C ASP A 255 27.35 25.46 -1.89
N THR A 256 28.46 25.78 -1.23
CA THR A 256 28.49 26.63 -0.05
C THR A 256 28.20 28.10 -0.36
N ASN A 257 28.30 28.51 -1.63
CA ASN A 257 28.03 29.86 -2.11
C ASN A 257 26.78 29.91 -3.00
N ALA A 258 25.87 28.93 -2.86
CA ALA A 258 24.66 28.80 -3.68
C ALA A 258 23.88 30.11 -3.85
N ASN A 259 23.73 30.92 -2.80
CA ASN A 259 23.02 32.20 -2.89
C ASN A 259 23.69 33.22 -3.82
N ILE A 260 25.03 33.26 -3.84
CA ILE A 260 25.79 34.17 -4.71
C ILE A 260 25.68 33.71 -6.16
N HIS A 261 25.88 32.42 -6.41
CA HIS A 261 25.73 31.85 -7.75
C HIS A 261 24.29 31.97 -8.26
N MET A 262 23.30 31.84 -7.38
CA MET A 262 21.89 32.07 -7.73
C MET A 262 21.65 33.49 -8.23
N LYS A 263 22.25 34.50 -7.56
CA LYS A 263 22.16 35.89 -8.01
C LYS A 263 22.74 36.05 -9.41
N PHE A 264 23.93 35.50 -9.67
CA PHE A 264 24.52 35.54 -11.01
C PHE A 264 23.65 34.88 -12.07
N ILE A 265 23.05 33.72 -11.78
CA ILE A 265 22.14 33.04 -12.71
C ILE A 265 20.88 33.86 -12.96
N ILE A 266 20.33 34.48 -11.91
CA ILE A 266 19.18 35.37 -12.04
C ILE A 266 19.52 36.57 -12.92
N ASP A 267 20.66 37.22 -12.69
CA ASP A 267 21.09 38.39 -13.44
C ASP A 267 21.42 38.06 -14.92
N ASP A 268 21.96 36.86 -15.19
CA ASP A 268 22.32 36.43 -16.54
C ASP A 268 21.10 35.91 -17.34
N GLN A 269 20.29 35.04 -16.75
CA GLN A 269 19.26 34.27 -17.48
C GLN A 269 17.83 34.73 -17.21
N PHE A 270 17.58 35.39 -16.08
CA PHE A 270 16.24 35.69 -15.59
C PHE A 270 16.04 37.14 -15.16
N ASN A 271 16.91 38.08 -15.55
CA ASN A 271 16.86 39.47 -15.09
C ASN A 271 15.52 40.15 -15.42
N ASP A 272 14.99 39.89 -16.63
CA ASP A 272 13.71 40.42 -17.10
C ASP A 272 12.48 39.59 -16.64
N PHE A 273 12.67 38.56 -15.83
CA PHE A 273 11.60 37.66 -15.39
C PHE A 273 11.11 38.04 -14.00
N HIS A 274 9.84 37.78 -13.75
CA HIS A 274 9.30 37.75 -12.39
C HIS A 274 9.78 36.50 -11.65
N HIS A 275 10.33 36.66 -10.46
CA HIS A 275 10.91 35.58 -9.67
C HIS A 275 9.94 35.13 -8.58
N LEU A 276 9.37 33.93 -8.77
CA LEU A 276 8.48 33.31 -7.79
C LEU A 276 9.14 32.08 -7.19
N TYR A 277 8.97 31.90 -5.88
CA TYR A 277 9.43 30.75 -5.12
C TYR A 277 8.20 30.05 -4.53
N SER A 278 8.21 28.72 -4.51
CA SER A 278 7.15 27.94 -3.87
C SER A 278 7.71 26.75 -3.12
N ASP A 279 7.14 26.46 -1.95
CA ASP A 279 7.53 25.35 -1.08
C ASP A 279 6.31 24.83 -0.29
N ALA A 280 6.37 23.60 0.19
CA ALA A 280 5.35 23.01 1.06
C ALA A 280 5.94 22.21 2.23
N SER A 281 5.37 22.42 3.42
CA SER A 281 5.81 21.77 4.66
C SER A 281 4.69 21.00 5.35
N LYS A 282 5.09 19.93 6.04
CA LYS A 282 4.24 19.13 6.93
C LYS A 282 5.09 18.49 8.02
N HIS A 283 4.82 18.80 9.28
CA HIS A 283 5.62 18.27 10.40
C HIS A 283 5.17 16.87 10.84
N SER A 284 3.87 16.60 10.85
CA SER A 284 3.33 15.28 11.20
C SER A 284 2.18 14.83 10.30
N PRO A 285 1.89 13.51 10.18
CA PRO A 285 0.80 13.00 9.35
C PRO A 285 -0.60 13.54 9.71
N SER A 286 -0.80 13.96 10.98
CA SER A 286 -2.05 14.49 11.51
C SER A 286 -2.22 16.00 11.32
N GLU A 287 -1.16 16.71 10.94
CA GLU A 287 -1.20 18.15 10.72
C GLU A 287 -1.47 18.50 9.26
N CYS A 288 -1.91 19.73 9.05
CA CYS A 288 -2.12 20.33 7.75
C CYS A 288 -0.81 20.41 6.94
N VAL A 289 -0.94 20.54 5.62
CA VAL A 289 0.19 20.91 4.76
C VAL A 289 0.15 22.42 4.57
N GLY A 290 1.23 23.10 4.96
CA GLY A 290 1.43 24.51 4.70
C GLY A 290 2.11 24.71 3.36
N ILE A 291 1.73 25.75 2.63
CA ILE A 291 2.29 26.13 1.34
C ILE A 291 2.71 27.59 1.42
N GLY A 292 3.96 27.86 1.05
CA GLY A 292 4.49 29.20 0.87
C GLY A 292 4.62 29.51 -0.61
N VAL A 293 4.16 30.68 -1.04
CA VAL A 293 4.50 31.25 -2.35
C VAL A 293 5.03 32.67 -2.11
N TYR A 294 6.18 32.98 -2.70
CA TYR A 294 6.87 34.26 -2.51
C TYR A 294 7.28 34.86 -3.85
N HIS A 295 6.92 36.11 -4.10
CA HIS A 295 7.40 36.89 -5.24
C HIS A 295 8.48 37.86 -4.78
N SER A 296 9.73 37.58 -5.10
CA SER A 296 10.87 38.25 -4.45
C SER A 296 11.06 39.71 -4.80
N GLN A 297 10.68 40.14 -6.01
CA GLN A 297 10.90 41.55 -6.42
C GLN A 297 9.88 42.53 -5.83
N TYR A 298 8.75 42.05 -5.31
CA TYR A 298 7.68 42.88 -4.76
C TYR A 298 7.35 42.53 -3.30
N ASP A 299 8.10 41.59 -2.71
CA ASP A 299 7.87 41.04 -1.38
C ASP A 299 6.42 40.57 -1.13
N ILE A 300 5.76 40.04 -2.17
CA ILE A 300 4.41 39.52 -2.07
C ILE A 300 4.47 38.07 -1.58
N VAL A 301 3.71 37.78 -0.52
CA VAL A 301 3.64 36.47 0.13
C VAL A 301 2.24 35.89 0.06
N GLN A 302 2.15 34.58 -0.12
CA GLN A 302 0.92 33.82 0.09
C GLN A 302 1.21 32.64 1.02
N LYS A 303 0.36 32.47 2.03
CA LYS A 303 0.41 31.35 2.97
C LYS A 303 -0.89 30.58 2.85
N ILE A 304 -0.82 29.37 2.31
CA ILE A 304 -2.00 28.56 2.03
C ILE A 304 -1.93 27.29 2.86
N LYS A 305 -3.09 26.86 3.36
CA LYS A 305 -3.22 25.65 4.17
C LYS A 305 -4.09 24.62 3.47
N LEU A 306 -3.54 23.41 3.31
CA LEU A 306 -4.27 22.22 2.87
C LEU A 306 -4.54 21.29 4.07
N PRO A 307 -5.62 20.50 4.03
CA PRO A 307 -6.02 19.66 5.15
C PRO A 307 -5.05 18.50 5.41
N PRO A 308 -5.11 17.88 6.60
CA PRO A 308 -4.14 16.89 7.03
C PRO A 308 -4.04 15.64 6.15
N GLU A 309 -5.07 15.29 5.39
CA GLU A 309 -4.99 14.13 4.51
C GLU A 309 -4.11 14.38 3.28
N SER A 310 -3.79 15.64 2.96
CA SER A 310 -2.94 16.01 1.82
C SER A 310 -1.50 15.56 2.04
N SER A 311 -0.84 15.15 0.95
CA SER A 311 0.59 14.89 0.95
C SER A 311 1.40 16.17 0.73
N VAL A 312 2.65 16.19 1.22
CA VAL A 312 3.60 17.28 0.93
C VAL A 312 3.75 17.48 -0.58
N PHE A 313 3.84 16.38 -1.34
CA PHE A 313 3.86 16.41 -2.80
C PHE A 313 2.67 17.17 -3.41
N THR A 314 1.45 16.98 -2.89
CA THR A 314 0.29 17.76 -3.33
C THR A 314 0.45 19.23 -2.96
N GLY A 315 0.98 19.53 -1.78
CA GLY A 315 1.34 20.91 -1.38
C GLY A 315 2.29 21.57 -2.36
N GLU A 316 3.38 20.90 -2.73
CA GLU A 316 4.37 21.38 -3.71
C GLU A 316 3.72 21.70 -5.06
N CYS A 317 2.88 20.79 -5.56
CA CYS A 317 2.15 21.00 -6.80
C CYS A 317 1.20 22.20 -6.67
N TYR A 318 0.52 22.36 -5.53
CA TYR A 318 -0.34 23.51 -5.30
C TYR A 318 0.43 24.83 -5.17
N GLY A 319 1.64 24.82 -4.61
CA GLY A 319 2.52 25.99 -4.59
C GLY A 319 2.80 26.48 -6.01
N ILE A 320 3.17 25.56 -6.90
CA ILE A 320 3.36 25.86 -8.33
C ILE A 320 2.06 26.35 -8.97
N LEU A 321 0.93 25.68 -8.71
CA LEU A 321 -0.38 26.07 -9.24
C LEU A 321 -0.74 27.51 -8.83
N LYS A 322 -0.51 27.86 -7.57
CA LYS A 322 -0.84 29.19 -7.01
C LYS A 322 0.08 30.28 -7.55
N ALA A 323 1.36 29.98 -7.75
CA ALA A 323 2.28 30.86 -8.47
C ALA A 323 1.79 31.12 -9.91
N LEU A 324 1.30 30.10 -10.62
CA LEU A 324 0.74 30.27 -11.97
C LEU A 324 -0.57 31.06 -12.01
N GLU A 325 -1.47 30.81 -11.07
CA GLU A 325 -2.70 31.60 -10.91
C GLU A 325 -2.38 33.07 -10.64
N TYR A 326 -1.40 33.34 -9.78
CA TYR A 326 -0.90 34.69 -9.50
C TYR A 326 -0.31 35.36 -10.76
N ILE A 327 0.55 34.65 -11.51
CA ILE A 327 1.10 35.14 -12.79
C ILE A 327 -0.01 35.55 -13.76
N ARG A 328 -1.07 34.75 -13.87
CA ARG A 328 -2.23 35.05 -14.73
C ARG A 328 -3.00 36.26 -14.25
N LEU A 329 -3.31 36.31 -12.96
CA LEU A 329 -4.10 37.37 -12.35
C LEU A 329 -3.45 38.75 -12.56
N TYR A 330 -2.14 38.84 -12.33
CA TYR A 330 -1.36 40.08 -12.48
C TYR A 330 -0.74 40.25 -13.87
N LYS A 331 -1.04 39.34 -14.82
CA LYS A 331 -0.59 39.38 -16.22
C LYS A 331 0.93 39.48 -16.38
N LEU A 332 1.69 38.77 -15.54
CA LEU A 332 3.16 38.77 -15.55
C LEU A 332 3.67 38.01 -16.79
N LYS A 333 4.08 38.72 -17.83
CA LYS A 333 4.38 38.12 -19.15
C LYS A 333 5.63 37.24 -19.18
N LYS A 334 6.64 37.53 -18.38
CA LYS A 334 7.86 36.72 -18.22
C LYS A 334 7.99 36.33 -16.76
N ALA A 335 7.94 35.05 -16.43
CA ALA A 335 8.03 34.60 -15.04
C ALA A 335 8.80 33.28 -14.92
N VAL A 336 9.53 33.12 -13.83
CA VAL A 336 10.21 31.89 -13.45
C VAL A 336 9.73 31.46 -12.07
N ILE A 337 9.36 30.18 -11.95
CA ILE A 337 8.96 29.57 -10.69
C ILE A 337 10.09 28.65 -10.22
N PHE A 338 10.71 29.01 -9.11
CA PHE A 338 11.70 28.24 -8.39
C PHE A 338 11.04 27.33 -7.36
N SER A 339 11.38 26.04 -7.36
CA SER A 339 10.90 25.06 -6.39
C SER A 339 12.01 24.05 -6.10
N ASP A 340 12.14 23.63 -4.85
CA ASP A 340 13.08 22.59 -4.46
C ASP A 340 12.50 21.17 -4.60
N SER A 341 11.21 21.06 -4.93
CA SER A 341 10.53 19.80 -5.17
C SER A 341 10.88 19.21 -6.54
N LEU A 342 12.01 18.50 -6.56
CA LEU A 342 12.44 17.72 -7.73
C LEU A 342 11.33 16.78 -8.19
N SER A 343 10.57 16.22 -7.24
CA SER A 343 9.47 15.29 -7.53
C SER A 343 8.31 15.96 -8.27
N ALA A 344 7.91 17.19 -7.90
CA ALA A 344 6.85 17.94 -8.57
C ALA A 344 7.28 18.34 -9.99
N LEU A 345 8.50 18.85 -10.14
CA LEU A 345 9.05 19.24 -11.44
C LEU A 345 9.26 18.05 -12.38
N GLN A 346 9.69 16.89 -11.86
CA GLN A 346 9.78 15.65 -12.65
C GLN A 346 8.39 15.14 -13.05
N ALA A 347 7.38 15.26 -12.19
CA ALA A 347 6.00 14.91 -12.52
C ALA A 347 5.45 15.84 -13.61
N LEU A 348 5.78 17.13 -13.55
CA LEU A 348 5.42 18.12 -14.57
C LEU A 348 6.15 17.89 -15.89
N LYS A 349 7.41 17.42 -15.90
CA LYS A 349 8.16 17.10 -17.14
C LYS A 349 7.58 15.90 -17.88
N LYS A 350 7.10 14.88 -17.15
CA LYS A 350 6.65 13.62 -17.74
C LYS A 350 5.32 13.80 -18.47
N ILE A 351 5.21 13.15 -19.63
CA ILE A 351 3.94 13.10 -20.36
C ILE A 351 2.95 12.26 -19.54
N PRO A 352 1.73 12.77 -19.28
CA PRO A 352 0.69 12.10 -18.49
C PRO A 352 0.48 10.63 -18.83
N PHE A 353 0.52 10.25 -20.11
CA PHE A 353 0.28 8.87 -20.59
C PHE A 353 1.36 7.85 -20.19
N GLN A 354 2.52 8.30 -19.70
CA GLN A 354 3.64 7.43 -19.30
C GLN A 354 3.72 7.19 -17.78
N ILE A 355 2.79 7.77 -17.00
CA ILE A 355 2.87 7.78 -15.53
C ILE A 355 1.88 6.76 -14.94
N LYS A 356 2.32 6.02 -13.91
CA LYS A 356 1.46 5.04 -13.20
C LYS A 356 0.46 5.67 -12.22
N SER A 357 0.76 6.87 -11.73
CA SER A 357 -0.05 7.62 -10.78
C SER A 357 -0.32 9.02 -11.33
N HIS A 358 -1.59 9.30 -11.60
CA HIS A 358 -2.04 10.59 -12.12
C HIS A 358 -2.49 11.48 -10.95
N PHE A 359 -1.80 12.59 -10.72
CA PHE A 359 -2.24 13.63 -9.78
C PHE A 359 -2.97 14.71 -10.56
N PRO A 360 -4.27 14.97 -10.29
CA PRO A 360 -5.05 15.90 -11.09
C PRO A 360 -4.48 17.33 -11.15
N VAL A 361 -3.85 17.77 -10.05
CA VAL A 361 -3.18 19.09 -9.96
C VAL A 361 -2.14 19.29 -11.07
N ILE A 362 -1.38 18.24 -11.42
CA ILE A 362 -0.39 18.31 -12.51
C ILE A 362 -1.06 18.59 -13.86
N PHE A 363 -2.25 18.04 -14.10
CA PHE A 363 -2.98 18.29 -15.35
C PHE A 363 -3.51 19.72 -15.41
N GLU A 364 -3.94 20.27 -14.27
CA GLU A 364 -4.35 21.66 -14.15
C GLU A 364 -3.18 22.62 -14.40
N ILE A 365 -2.02 22.36 -13.78
CA ILE A 365 -0.78 23.11 -14.02
C ILE A 365 -0.44 23.10 -15.52
N ARG A 366 -0.43 21.92 -16.16
CA ARG A 366 -0.11 21.81 -17.60
C ARG A 366 -1.11 22.55 -18.47
N ASN A 367 -2.40 22.50 -18.14
CA ASN A 367 -3.43 23.25 -18.84
C ASN A 367 -3.22 24.77 -18.71
N ILE A 368 -2.91 25.25 -17.50
CA ILE A 368 -2.61 26.67 -17.28
C ILE A 368 -1.35 27.10 -18.04
N VAL A 369 -0.30 26.29 -18.03
CA VAL A 369 0.92 26.58 -18.82
C VAL A 369 0.59 26.67 -20.30
N HIS A 370 -0.20 25.74 -20.83
CA HIS A 370 -0.64 25.78 -22.23
C HIS A 370 -1.46 27.04 -22.58
N GLU A 371 -2.44 27.41 -21.75
CA GLU A 371 -3.19 28.65 -21.91
C GLU A 371 -2.27 29.89 -21.86
N CYS A 372 -1.30 29.91 -20.94
CA CYS A 372 -0.32 30.98 -20.83
C CYS A 372 0.55 31.08 -22.09
N THR A 373 1.04 29.95 -22.62
CA THR A 373 1.83 29.91 -23.86
C THR A 373 1.03 30.47 -25.04
N LEU A 374 -0.24 30.09 -25.19
CA LEU A 374 -1.12 30.63 -26.25
C LEU A 374 -1.34 32.14 -26.13
N ASN A 375 -1.34 32.68 -24.91
CA ASN A 375 -1.49 34.10 -24.64
C ASN A 375 -0.16 34.88 -24.60
N GLY A 376 0.92 34.28 -25.10
CA GLY A 376 2.24 34.91 -25.24
C GLY A 376 2.98 35.11 -23.92
N TYR A 377 2.70 34.30 -22.89
CA TYR A 377 3.47 34.30 -21.66
C TYR A 377 4.69 33.38 -21.79
N LEU A 378 5.83 33.81 -21.26
CA LEU A 378 7.05 33.02 -21.16
C LEU A 378 7.23 32.59 -19.70
N ILE A 379 6.88 31.32 -19.43
CA ILE A 379 6.93 30.73 -18.08
C ILE A 379 7.99 29.65 -18.03
N HIS A 380 8.98 29.85 -17.17
CA HIS A 380 10.03 28.88 -16.88
C HIS A 380 9.83 28.27 -15.49
N PHE A 381 10.24 27.02 -15.32
CA PHE A 381 10.35 26.38 -14.02
C PHE A 381 11.81 26.05 -13.75
N ALA A 382 12.22 26.14 -12.49
CA ALA A 382 13.60 25.91 -12.11
C ALA A 382 13.67 25.13 -10.80
N TRP A 383 14.39 24.02 -10.83
CA TRP A 383 14.74 23.29 -9.62
C TRP A 383 15.91 23.99 -8.93
N ILE A 384 15.80 24.19 -7.63
CA ILE A 384 16.88 24.68 -6.78
C ILE A 384 17.07 23.74 -5.57
N PRO A 385 18.28 23.62 -5.02
CA PRO A 385 18.49 22.79 -3.84
C PRO A 385 17.87 23.44 -2.59
N GLY A 386 17.08 22.65 -1.85
CA GLY A 386 16.51 23.06 -0.57
C GLY A 386 17.56 23.12 0.55
N HIS A 387 17.37 24.04 1.50
CA HIS A 387 18.26 24.33 2.64
C HIS A 387 19.71 24.68 2.25
N SER A 388 19.90 25.29 1.07
CA SER A 388 21.21 25.73 0.58
C SER A 388 21.45 27.23 0.81
N GLY A 389 20.59 27.93 1.57
CA GLY A 389 20.78 29.35 1.89
C GLY A 389 20.38 30.32 0.78
N ILE A 390 19.66 29.85 -0.26
CA ILE A 390 19.10 30.70 -1.32
C ILE A 390 17.97 31.52 -0.73
N VAL A 391 18.15 32.84 -0.61
CA VAL A 391 17.27 33.72 0.18
C VAL A 391 15.78 33.56 -0.19
N GLY A 392 15.44 33.55 -1.49
CA GLY A 392 14.05 33.38 -1.92
C GLY A 392 13.44 32.03 -1.54
N ASN A 393 14.24 30.95 -1.55
CA ASN A 393 13.78 29.62 -1.14
C ASN A 393 13.60 29.54 0.37
N GLU A 394 14.56 30.05 1.15
CA GLU A 394 14.46 30.08 2.62
C GLU A 394 13.25 30.89 3.10
N VAL A 395 12.88 31.97 2.37
CA VAL A 395 11.64 32.71 2.63
C VAL A 395 10.42 31.84 2.34
N SER A 396 10.39 31.13 1.21
CA SER A 396 9.28 30.24 0.85
C SER A 396 9.12 29.07 1.83
N ASP A 397 10.22 28.43 2.25
CA ASP A 397 10.24 27.37 3.27
C ASP A 397 9.69 27.88 4.61
N ARG A 398 10.18 29.03 5.07
CA ARG A 398 9.65 29.66 6.30
C ARG A 398 8.15 29.93 6.19
N LEU A 399 7.69 30.48 5.07
CA LEU A 399 6.27 30.72 4.84
C LEU A 399 5.44 29.43 4.82
N ALA A 400 5.97 28.35 4.23
CA ALA A 400 5.33 27.04 4.22
C ALA A 400 5.21 26.47 5.64
N ASN A 401 6.26 26.56 6.45
CA ASN A 401 6.25 26.14 7.86
C ASN A 401 5.26 26.98 8.70
N GLU A 402 5.24 28.31 8.53
CA GLU A 402 4.23 29.17 9.17
C GLU A 402 2.81 28.81 8.73
N ALA A 403 2.61 28.53 7.43
CA ALA A 403 1.31 28.24 6.85
C ALA A 403 0.65 26.98 7.41
N VAL A 404 1.42 26.03 7.94
CA VAL A 404 0.88 24.85 8.68
C VAL A 404 -0.05 25.31 9.80
N TYR A 405 0.31 26.37 10.51
CA TYR A 405 -0.43 26.87 11.68
C TYR A 405 -1.32 28.07 11.34
N CYS A 406 -0.83 29.04 10.56
CA CYS A 406 -1.52 30.31 10.30
C CYS A 406 -1.83 30.59 8.82
N GLY A 407 -1.72 29.60 7.94
CA GLY A 407 -2.07 29.75 6.53
C GLY A 407 -3.59 29.85 6.32
N ASP A 408 -3.97 30.53 5.25
CA ASP A 408 -5.37 30.72 4.85
C ASP A 408 -5.97 29.39 4.42
N MET A 409 -7.15 29.09 4.97
CA MET A 409 -7.86 27.85 4.65
C MET A 409 -8.54 27.99 3.29
N PHE A 410 -7.98 27.33 2.29
CA PHE A 410 -8.56 27.27 0.96
C PHE A 410 -9.70 26.22 0.95
N PRO A 411 -10.83 26.43 0.23
CA PRO A 411 -11.89 25.44 0.06
C PRO A 411 -11.42 24.27 -0.82
N TYR A 412 -10.44 23.53 -0.31
CA TYR A 412 -9.78 22.43 -0.96
C TYR A 412 -10.63 21.16 -0.85
N LYS A 413 -10.56 20.34 -1.90
CA LYS A 413 -11.15 19.02 -1.92
C LYS A 413 -10.05 17.98 -2.05
N ASN A 414 -9.99 17.06 -1.10
CA ASN A 414 -9.00 16.00 -1.08
C ASN A 414 -9.08 15.16 -2.36
N PHE A 415 -7.95 15.03 -3.07
CA PHE A 415 -7.86 14.04 -4.15
C PHE A 415 -7.76 12.63 -3.58
N THR A 416 -8.39 11.67 -4.26
CA THR A 416 -8.37 10.27 -3.83
C THR A 416 -6.97 9.69 -3.72
N GLN A 417 -6.02 10.24 -4.48
CA GLN A 417 -4.60 9.89 -4.48
C GLN A 417 -3.96 10.13 -3.11
N ASP A 418 -4.30 11.25 -2.46
CA ASP A 418 -3.84 11.59 -1.11
C ASP A 418 -4.55 10.70 -0.07
N LEU A 419 -5.85 10.50 -0.23
CA LEU A 419 -6.67 9.68 0.66
C LEU A 419 -6.26 8.19 0.67
N ILE A 420 -5.64 7.66 -0.39
CA ILE A 420 -5.14 6.27 -0.46
C ILE A 420 -4.03 5.99 0.58
N SER A 421 -3.42 7.03 1.18
CA SER A 421 -2.52 6.86 2.32
C SER A 421 -3.26 6.35 3.57
N LEU A 422 -4.48 6.84 3.80
CA LEU A 422 -5.28 6.52 5.00
C LEU A 422 -5.51 5.01 5.17
N PRO A 423 -5.99 4.24 4.17
CA PRO A 423 -6.17 2.79 4.30
C PRO A 423 -4.88 2.07 4.74
N LYS A 424 -3.70 2.52 4.28
CA LYS A 424 -2.43 1.90 4.67
C LYS A 424 -2.14 2.13 6.15
N THR A 425 -2.36 3.35 6.64
CA THR A 425 -2.21 3.70 8.05
C THR A 425 -3.19 2.91 8.92
N TYR A 426 -4.47 2.86 8.54
CA TYR A 426 -5.46 2.05 9.26
C TYR A 426 -5.13 0.56 9.27
N LEU A 427 -4.68 0.00 8.15
CA LEU A 427 -4.24 -1.39 8.07
C LEU A 427 -3.08 -1.65 9.02
N LYS A 428 -2.07 -0.76 9.03
CA LYS A 428 -0.90 -0.87 9.89
C LYS A 428 -1.31 -0.85 11.36
N ASN A 429 -2.07 0.16 11.78
CA ASN A 429 -2.50 0.32 13.17
C ASN A 429 -3.36 -0.87 13.64
N ALA A 430 -4.35 -1.28 12.82
CA ALA A 430 -5.19 -2.43 13.15
C ALA A 430 -4.39 -3.74 13.23
N TRP A 431 -3.34 -3.88 12.41
CA TRP A 431 -2.47 -5.04 12.46
C TRP A 431 -1.52 -5.00 13.67
N GLU A 432 -0.99 -3.83 14.03
CA GLU A 432 -0.19 -3.63 15.25
C GLU A 432 -0.99 -4.00 16.50
N SER A 433 -2.20 -3.46 16.68
CA SER A 433 -3.06 -3.81 17.83
C SER A 433 -3.36 -5.30 17.87
N LYS A 434 -3.67 -5.92 16.72
CA LYS A 434 -3.93 -7.36 16.64
C LYS A 434 -2.68 -8.20 16.94
N TRP A 435 -1.51 -7.74 16.53
CA TRP A 435 -0.25 -8.42 16.81
C TRP A 435 0.06 -8.36 18.30
N GLU A 436 -0.10 -7.19 18.92
CA GLU A 436 0.09 -7.01 20.35
C GLU A 436 -0.83 -7.93 21.17
N GLU A 437 -2.10 -8.04 20.81
CA GLU A 437 -3.05 -8.93 21.48
C GLU A 437 -2.72 -10.41 21.25
N SER A 438 -2.55 -10.82 19.98
CA SER A 438 -2.39 -12.23 19.64
C SER A 438 -1.04 -12.81 20.08
N SER A 439 0.01 -11.98 20.15
CA SER A 439 1.35 -12.39 20.59
C SER A 439 1.41 -12.79 22.07
N LYS A 440 0.55 -12.22 22.91
CA LYS A 440 0.38 -12.60 24.32
C LYS A 440 -0.03 -14.07 24.48
N ILE A 441 -0.73 -14.64 23.49
CA ILE A 441 -1.20 -16.03 23.52
C ILE A 441 -0.29 -16.94 22.68
N LYS A 442 -0.01 -16.58 21.42
CA LYS A 442 0.78 -17.39 20.48
C LYS A 442 1.89 -16.57 19.85
N GLY A 443 3.09 -17.14 19.74
CA GLY A 443 4.23 -16.42 19.13
C GLY A 443 4.97 -15.49 20.10
N ARG A 444 4.84 -15.70 21.42
CA ARG A 444 5.53 -14.93 22.48
C ARG A 444 7.04 -14.80 22.25
N TYR A 445 7.70 -15.87 21.82
CA TYR A 445 9.12 -15.84 21.49
C TYR A 445 9.42 -14.83 20.36
N TYR A 446 8.65 -14.92 19.27
CA TYR A 446 8.82 -14.04 18.12
C TYR A 446 8.51 -12.58 18.45
N SER A 447 7.56 -12.28 19.36
CA SER A 447 7.27 -10.89 19.75
C SER A 447 8.39 -10.21 20.53
N VAL A 448 9.28 -10.95 21.19
CA VAL A 448 10.49 -10.36 21.79
C VAL A 448 11.43 -9.88 20.68
N ILE A 449 11.55 -10.64 19.61
CA ILE A 449 12.44 -10.34 18.47
C ILE A 449 11.84 -9.29 17.53
N GLN A 450 10.52 -9.32 17.33
CA GLN A 450 9.80 -8.42 16.43
C GLN A 450 8.53 -7.88 17.14
N PRO A 451 8.68 -6.86 18.00
CA PRO A 451 7.57 -6.31 18.76
C PRO A 451 6.59 -5.52 17.88
N CYS A 452 7.08 -4.88 16.82
CA CYS A 452 6.28 -4.06 15.91
C CYS A 452 6.18 -4.67 14.50
N ILE A 453 5.16 -4.26 13.74
CA ILE A 453 4.97 -4.73 12.36
C ILE A 453 6.04 -4.10 11.45
N PRO A 454 6.89 -4.92 10.78
CA PRO A 454 7.92 -4.38 9.91
C PRO A 454 7.33 -3.89 8.58
N LEU A 455 7.87 -2.79 8.04
CA LEU A 455 7.46 -2.27 6.71
C LEU A 455 7.78 -3.27 5.59
N LYS A 456 8.87 -4.01 5.74
CA LYS A 456 9.33 -5.07 4.83
C LYS A 456 9.96 -6.19 5.66
N PRO A 457 9.89 -7.45 5.21
CA PRO A 457 10.63 -8.54 5.84
C PRO A 457 12.12 -8.24 5.89
N TRP A 458 12.82 -8.65 6.95
CA TRP A 458 14.27 -8.44 7.11
C TRP A 458 15.07 -9.04 5.94
N PHE A 459 14.59 -10.13 5.35
CA PHE A 459 15.18 -10.79 4.18
C PHE A 459 14.92 -10.07 2.85
N PHE A 460 14.28 -8.89 2.84
CA PHE A 460 14.02 -8.13 1.62
C PHE A 460 15.33 -7.71 0.94
N LYS A 461 15.59 -8.28 -0.25
CA LYS A 461 16.82 -8.06 -1.04
C LYS A 461 18.13 -8.31 -0.24
N ILE A 462 18.10 -9.17 0.76
CA ILE A 462 19.33 -9.62 1.43
C ILE A 462 20.04 -10.63 0.52
N LYS A 463 21.38 -10.61 0.50
CA LYS A 463 22.22 -11.52 -0.29
C LYS A 463 22.68 -12.70 0.59
N LEU A 464 21.74 -13.55 1.00
CA LEU A 464 22.01 -14.79 1.73
C LEU A 464 21.45 -16.00 0.96
N GLY A 465 22.05 -17.17 1.15
CA GLY A 465 21.55 -18.41 0.56
C GLY A 465 20.21 -18.82 1.17
N LYS A 466 19.32 -19.44 0.37
CA LYS A 466 17.97 -19.87 0.81
C LYS A 466 18.00 -20.67 2.11
N THR A 467 18.91 -21.65 2.20
CA THR A 467 19.03 -22.56 3.34
C THR A 467 19.25 -21.80 4.64
N VAL A 468 20.26 -20.94 4.67
CA VAL A 468 20.60 -20.16 5.86
C VAL A 468 19.53 -19.12 6.17
N THR A 469 18.95 -18.46 5.15
CA THR A 469 17.82 -17.56 5.37
C THR A 469 16.66 -18.30 6.04
N SER A 470 16.35 -19.54 5.64
CA SER A 470 15.29 -20.33 6.27
C SER A 470 15.63 -20.77 7.70
N ILE A 471 16.90 -21.11 7.99
CA ILE A 471 17.35 -21.39 9.36
C ILE A 471 17.18 -20.14 10.23
N LEU A 472 17.62 -18.96 9.75
CA LEU A 472 17.44 -17.70 10.47
C LEU A 472 15.97 -17.35 10.71
N ILE A 473 15.08 -17.58 9.75
CA ILE A 473 13.64 -17.39 9.95
C ILE A 473 13.11 -18.37 11.02
N ARG A 474 13.54 -19.64 11.01
CA ARG A 474 13.16 -20.63 12.04
C ARG A 474 13.65 -20.23 13.44
N MET A 475 14.90 -19.78 13.53
CA MET A 475 15.48 -19.23 14.75
C MET A 475 14.64 -18.07 15.26
N ARG A 476 14.33 -17.08 14.40
CA ARG A 476 13.47 -15.94 14.76
C ARG A 476 12.09 -16.38 15.24
N LEU A 477 11.47 -17.34 14.57
CA LEU A 477 10.16 -17.86 14.96
C LEU A 477 10.19 -18.65 16.28
N GLY A 478 11.37 -19.09 16.74
CA GLY A 478 11.53 -19.99 17.89
C GLY A 478 11.14 -21.44 17.58
N HIS A 479 11.13 -21.79 16.30
CA HIS A 479 10.74 -23.09 15.77
C HIS A 479 11.82 -23.58 14.82
N VAL A 480 12.89 -24.10 15.42
CA VAL A 480 14.13 -24.56 14.80
C VAL A 480 14.48 -25.92 15.40
N CYS A 481 15.08 -26.84 14.63
CA CYS A 481 15.33 -28.23 15.04
C CYS A 481 16.54 -28.36 15.99
N THR A 482 16.60 -27.56 17.04
CA THR A 482 17.57 -27.76 18.13
C THR A 482 17.13 -28.91 19.04
N PRO A 483 18.05 -29.59 19.75
CA PRO A 483 17.70 -30.64 20.71
C PRO A 483 16.57 -30.24 21.68
N VAL A 484 16.66 -29.04 22.28
CA VAL A 484 15.60 -28.50 23.16
C VAL A 484 14.24 -28.43 22.45
N HIS A 485 14.19 -27.96 21.21
CA HIS A 485 12.94 -27.86 20.47
C HIS A 485 12.40 -29.23 20.04
N LEU A 486 13.28 -30.14 19.61
CA LEU A 486 12.91 -31.50 19.20
C LEU A 486 12.38 -32.31 20.40
N ALA A 487 12.98 -32.15 21.58
CA ALA A 487 12.50 -32.77 22.82
C ALA A 487 11.10 -32.23 23.19
N LYS A 488 10.88 -30.92 23.05
CA LYS A 488 9.56 -30.30 23.24
C LYS A 488 8.49 -30.81 22.26
N LEU A 489 8.89 -31.24 21.07
CA LEU A 489 8.01 -31.87 20.09
C LEU A 489 7.88 -33.40 20.28
N HIS A 490 8.53 -33.96 21.31
CA HIS A 490 8.62 -35.40 21.56
C HIS A 490 9.19 -36.21 20.38
N ILE A 491 10.10 -35.60 19.60
CA ILE A 491 10.85 -36.27 18.53
C ILE A 491 12.08 -36.98 19.11
N ILE A 492 12.69 -36.40 20.15
CA ILE A 492 13.79 -36.99 20.91
C ILE A 492 13.43 -37.00 22.40
N ASN A 493 14.12 -37.86 23.17
CA ASN A 493 13.76 -38.12 24.57
C ASN A 493 14.30 -37.08 25.56
N ASN A 494 15.41 -36.40 25.24
CA ASN A 494 16.03 -35.42 26.11
C ASN A 494 16.52 -34.19 25.30
N PRO A 495 16.63 -33.03 25.94
CA PRO A 495 17.07 -31.78 25.30
C PRO A 495 18.60 -31.64 25.16
N ILE A 496 19.39 -32.64 25.56
CA ILE A 496 20.85 -32.54 25.69
C ILE A 496 21.49 -32.39 24.31
N CYS A 497 22.49 -31.52 24.20
CA CYS A 497 23.27 -31.37 22.97
C CYS A 497 24.12 -32.63 22.68
N GLU A 498 24.46 -32.86 21.41
CA GLU A 498 25.36 -33.97 21.02
C GLU A 498 26.74 -33.91 21.70
N CYS A 499 27.16 -32.73 22.18
CA CYS A 499 28.38 -32.58 22.96
C CYS A 499 28.29 -33.15 24.39
N GLY A 500 27.08 -33.40 24.91
CA GLY A 500 26.83 -33.95 26.25
C GLY A 500 27.00 -32.97 27.42
N VAL A 501 27.32 -31.69 27.17
CA VAL A 501 27.66 -30.71 28.22
C VAL A 501 26.44 -30.02 28.82
N ASP A 502 25.48 -29.63 27.98
CA ASP A 502 24.31 -28.85 28.38
C ASP A 502 23.13 -29.10 27.43
N ASP A 503 21.98 -28.51 27.73
CA ASP A 503 20.83 -28.47 26.84
C ASP A 503 21.20 -27.80 25.51
N GLY A 504 20.86 -28.46 24.39
CA GLY A 504 21.12 -27.97 23.05
C GLY A 504 20.15 -26.86 22.64
N ASP A 505 20.20 -25.71 23.30
CA ASP A 505 19.50 -24.50 22.90
C ASP A 505 20.34 -23.66 21.90
N LEU A 506 19.79 -22.56 21.40
CA LEU A 506 20.52 -21.70 20.46
C LEU A 506 21.73 -21.01 21.09
N ASN A 507 21.69 -20.64 22.38
CA ASN A 507 22.82 -19.98 23.02
C ASN A 507 23.97 -20.96 23.24
N HIS A 508 23.68 -22.18 23.70
CA HIS A 508 24.65 -23.24 23.80
C HIS A 508 25.30 -23.51 22.43
N ILE A 509 24.50 -23.70 21.39
CA ILE A 509 25.01 -23.98 20.03
C ILE A 509 25.91 -22.85 19.50
N PHE A 510 25.60 -21.58 19.76
CA PHE A 510 26.35 -20.46 19.17
C PHE A 510 27.46 -19.89 20.05
N PHE A 511 27.48 -20.17 21.36
CA PHE A 511 28.44 -19.56 22.28
C PHE A 511 29.25 -20.56 23.12
N SER A 512 28.75 -21.79 23.33
CA SER A 512 29.30 -22.69 24.36
C SER A 512 29.60 -24.12 23.89
N CYS A 513 29.04 -24.57 22.76
CA CYS A 513 29.15 -25.97 22.33
C CYS A 513 30.59 -26.32 21.91
N PRO A 514 31.30 -27.22 22.62
CA PRO A 514 32.72 -27.47 22.34
C PRO A 514 32.98 -28.17 20.99
N LEU A 515 31.94 -28.69 20.33
CA LEU A 515 32.05 -29.34 19.02
C LEU A 515 32.07 -28.36 17.84
N LEU A 516 31.88 -27.06 18.08
CA LEU A 516 31.71 -26.04 17.04
C LEU A 516 32.80 -24.95 17.16
N ASP A 517 33.19 -24.36 16.02
CA ASP A 517 34.14 -23.23 15.98
C ASP A 517 33.43 -21.91 16.28
N HIS A 518 33.71 -21.36 17.47
CA HIS A 518 33.18 -20.07 17.95
C HIS A 518 34.16 -18.91 17.79
N CYS A 519 35.46 -19.18 17.59
CA CYS A 519 36.49 -18.14 17.64
C CYS A 519 36.25 -17.08 16.58
N SER A 520 36.01 -17.52 15.33
CA SER A 520 35.69 -16.65 14.21
C SER A 520 34.37 -15.90 14.40
N PHE A 521 33.37 -16.52 15.02
CA PHE A 521 32.07 -15.91 15.29
C PHE A 521 32.16 -14.79 16.33
N LEU A 522 32.81 -15.05 17.47
CA LEU A 522 32.99 -14.06 18.53
C LEU A 522 33.82 -12.86 18.07
N GLN A 523 34.90 -13.10 17.32
CA GLN A 523 35.70 -12.02 16.73
C GLN A 523 34.87 -11.13 15.78
N ASN A 524 34.06 -11.74 14.92
CA ASN A 524 33.19 -11.00 14.01
C ASN A 524 32.12 -10.18 14.75
N LEU A 525 31.55 -10.71 15.85
CA LEU A 525 30.62 -9.95 16.68
C LEU A 525 31.29 -8.72 17.30
N VAL A 526 32.50 -8.87 17.84
CA VAL A 526 33.27 -7.75 18.41
C VAL A 526 33.63 -6.72 17.34
N SER A 527 34.03 -7.15 16.14
CA SER A 527 34.34 -6.23 15.03
C SER A 527 33.13 -5.44 14.54
N HIS A 528 31.92 -5.94 14.78
CA HIS A 528 30.67 -5.26 14.49
C HIS A 528 30.08 -4.54 15.70
N HIS A 529 30.90 -4.27 16.73
CA HIS A 529 30.53 -3.52 17.93
C HIS A 529 29.36 -4.13 18.73
N VAL A 530 29.20 -5.45 18.69
CA VAL A 530 28.21 -6.14 19.52
C VAL A 530 28.80 -6.35 20.92
N PRO A 531 28.16 -5.84 22.00
CA PRO A 531 28.64 -6.03 23.36
C PRO A 531 28.49 -7.49 23.80
N LEU A 532 29.47 -7.99 24.56
CA LEU A 532 29.46 -9.32 25.17
C LEU A 532 29.39 -9.19 26.70
N PRO A 533 28.67 -10.08 27.42
CA PRO A 533 27.94 -11.24 26.88
C PRO A 533 26.65 -10.83 26.15
N THR A 534 26.24 -11.62 25.16
CA THR A 534 25.01 -11.42 24.38
C THR A 534 24.23 -12.73 24.26
N SER A 535 23.03 -12.67 23.68
CA SER A 535 22.21 -13.85 23.39
C SER A 535 21.76 -13.86 21.94
N ILE A 536 21.37 -15.04 21.43
CA ILE A 536 20.84 -15.17 20.07
C ILE A 536 19.58 -14.32 19.87
N ILE A 537 18.74 -14.19 20.90
CA ILE A 537 17.55 -13.33 20.83
C ILE A 537 17.96 -11.87 20.61
N CYS A 538 18.97 -11.36 21.32
CA CYS A 538 19.48 -10.00 21.15
C CYS A 538 20.05 -9.78 19.74
N LEU A 539 20.81 -10.75 19.21
CA LEU A 539 21.35 -10.69 17.85
C LEU A 539 20.24 -10.65 16.79
N LEU A 540 19.22 -11.49 16.93
CA LEU A 540 18.09 -11.56 16.00
C LEU A 540 17.19 -10.30 16.10
N TYR A 541 17.06 -9.72 17.30
CA TYR A 541 16.28 -8.49 17.52
C TYR A 541 16.84 -7.29 16.77
N SER A 542 18.17 -7.18 16.66
CA SER A 542 18.86 -6.06 15.99
C SER A 542 18.34 -5.78 14.57
N ASN A 543 17.85 -6.81 13.87
CA ASN A 543 17.51 -6.77 12.45
C ASN A 543 18.63 -6.19 11.56
N ASP A 544 19.88 -6.20 12.04
CA ASP A 544 21.03 -5.74 11.29
C ASP A 544 21.45 -6.81 10.26
N ARG A 545 21.59 -6.38 9.01
CA ARG A 545 22.05 -7.22 7.91
C ARG A 545 23.48 -7.72 8.12
N THR A 546 24.32 -6.96 8.80
CA THR A 546 25.70 -7.37 9.13
C THR A 546 25.67 -8.53 10.12
N ILE A 547 24.90 -8.40 11.21
CA ILE A 547 24.72 -9.44 12.22
C ILE A 547 24.12 -10.72 11.60
N TYR A 548 23.12 -10.60 10.71
CA TYR A 548 22.61 -11.78 9.99
C TYR A 548 23.65 -12.45 9.09
N LYS A 549 24.59 -11.70 8.51
CA LYS A 549 25.72 -12.30 7.77
C LYS A 549 26.67 -13.02 8.72
N VAL A 550 26.97 -12.47 9.89
CA VAL A 550 27.81 -13.12 10.91
C VAL A 550 27.19 -14.44 11.37
N LEU A 551 25.89 -14.42 11.74
CA LEU A 551 25.13 -15.64 12.06
C LEU A 551 25.12 -16.63 10.90
N SER A 552 24.97 -16.13 9.67
CA SER A 552 25.00 -16.97 8.48
C SER A 552 26.35 -17.64 8.26
N SER A 553 27.45 -16.91 8.47
CA SER A 553 28.80 -17.46 8.34
C SER A 553 29.04 -18.58 9.35
N PHE A 554 28.64 -18.38 10.61
CA PHE A 554 28.75 -19.41 11.64
C PHE A 554 27.98 -20.68 11.27
N ILE A 555 26.73 -20.54 10.80
CA ILE A 555 25.90 -21.68 10.35
C ILE A 555 26.59 -22.44 9.21
N ILE A 556 27.21 -21.74 8.26
CA ILE A 556 27.87 -22.35 7.10
C ILE A 556 29.17 -23.06 7.51
N ILE A 557 30.05 -22.38 8.26
CA ILE A 557 31.35 -22.90 8.69
C ILE A 557 31.16 -24.20 9.49
N ASN A 558 30.20 -24.19 10.41
CA ASN A 558 29.90 -25.32 11.29
C ASN A 558 28.92 -26.34 10.68
N ASN A 559 28.52 -26.18 9.42
CA ASN A 559 27.58 -27.07 8.72
C ASN A 559 26.29 -27.37 9.52
N ILE A 560 25.74 -26.37 10.21
CA ILE A 560 24.61 -26.56 11.12
C ILE A 560 23.33 -26.86 10.33
N LYS A 561 22.69 -28.01 10.62
CA LYS A 561 21.46 -28.47 9.97
C LYS A 561 20.25 -28.47 10.92
N ILE A 562 19.89 -27.29 11.42
CA ILE A 562 18.75 -27.08 12.34
C ILE A 562 17.52 -26.43 11.69
#